data_AF-A0A816HRW3-F1
#
_entry.id   AF-A0A816HRW3-F1
#
_cell.length_a   1.000
_cell.length_b   1.000
_cell.length_c   1.000
_cell.angle_alpha   90.00
_cell.angle_beta   90.00
_cell.angle_gamma   90.00
#
_symmetry.space_group_name_H-M   'P 1'
#
loop_
_entity.id
_entity.type
_entity.pdbx_description
1 polymer ?
#
loop_
_entity_poly.entity_id
_entity_poly.type
_entity_poly.pdbx_seq_one_letter_code
_entity_poly.pdbx_strand_id
1 'polypeptide(L)'
;CAVCEAPANVMSFHSLSMTPPPCPNGWNILWQGYSFVMHLGRGAQGGGQSLSSPGSCLEDFRATPFIECSGTDGNCMYYANKFSYWMTVIDQNNQFEVPRQETLKSGNHRNKISRCTVCLKTQQNT
;
A
#
# COMPACT_ATOMS: atom_id res chain seq x y z
N CYS A 1 -9.70 -4.07 -12.88
CA CYS A 1 -10.15 -3.06 -11.90
C CYS A 1 -11.61 -2.72 -12.16
N ALA A 2 -12.32 -2.19 -11.17
CA ALA A 2 -13.65 -1.60 -11.33
C ALA A 2 -13.56 -0.10 -11.02
N VAL A 3 -14.33 0.72 -11.74
CA VAL A 3 -14.49 2.15 -11.47
C VAL A 3 -15.91 2.34 -10.96
N CYS A 4 -16.05 2.88 -9.75
CA CYS A 4 -17.33 2.99 -9.06
C CYS A 4 -17.63 4.47 -8.78
N GLU A 5 -18.90 4.85 -8.91
CA GLU A 5 -19.39 6.12 -8.39
C GLU A 5 -19.54 6.02 -6.87
N ALA A 6 -19.07 7.03 -6.14
CA ALA A 6 -19.15 7.09 -4.69
C ALA A 6 -19.92 8.36 -4.26
N PRO A 7 -20.78 8.28 -3.23
CA PRO A 7 -21.60 9.40 -2.79
C PRO A 7 -20.80 10.50 -2.07
N ALA A 8 -19.55 10.22 -1.68
CA ALA A 8 -18.70 11.17 -0.97
C ALA A 8 -17.22 10.81 -1.17
N ASN A 9 -16.32 11.60 -0.58
CA ASN A 9 -14.88 11.40 -0.68
C ASN A 9 -14.44 10.06 -0.10
N VAL A 10 -13.48 9.43 -0.78
CA VAL A 10 -12.82 8.19 -0.36
C VAL A 10 -11.34 8.46 -0.13
N MET A 11 -10.80 7.97 0.99
CA MET A 11 -9.40 8.20 1.38
C MET A 11 -8.80 6.98 2.07
N SER A 12 -7.49 6.76 1.92
CA SER A 12 -6.73 5.76 2.67
C SER A 12 -6.09 6.35 3.92
N PHE A 13 -6.06 5.54 4.99
CA PHE A 13 -5.40 5.85 6.25
C PHE A 13 -4.40 4.74 6.58
N HIS A 14 -3.20 5.12 7.01
CA HIS A 14 -2.08 4.21 7.24
C HIS A 14 -1.68 4.21 8.72
N SER A 15 -1.50 3.02 9.29
CA SER A 15 -1.27 2.84 10.73
C SER A 15 0.18 2.99 11.16
N LEU A 16 1.14 2.83 10.24
CA LEU A 16 2.54 2.52 10.57
C LEU A 16 2.68 1.33 11.55
N SER A 17 1.68 0.44 11.60
CA SER A 17 1.63 -0.72 12.51
C SER A 17 1.09 -1.97 11.82
N MET A 18 1.12 -3.11 12.52
CA MET A 18 0.59 -4.39 12.03
C MET A 18 -0.93 -4.49 12.07
N THR A 19 -1.61 -3.50 12.64
CA THR A 19 -3.07 -3.48 12.81
C THR A 19 -3.70 -2.42 11.91
N PRO A 20 -4.74 -2.73 11.13
CA PRO A 20 -5.44 -1.72 10.34
C PRO A 20 -5.91 -0.55 11.21
N PRO A 21 -5.68 0.71 10.80
CA PRO A 21 -6.18 1.84 11.57
C PRO A 21 -7.72 1.90 11.46
N PRO A 22 -8.43 2.35 12.50
CA PRO A 22 -9.85 2.63 12.37
C PRO A 22 -10.07 3.81 11.39
N CYS A 23 -11.24 3.86 10.76
CA CYS A 23 -11.64 5.07 10.03
C CYS A 23 -11.88 6.22 11.02
N PRO A 24 -11.61 7.48 10.64
CA PRO A 24 -11.94 8.63 11.47
C PRO A 24 -13.44 8.75 11.73
N ASN A 25 -13.81 9.51 12.77
CA ASN A 25 -15.21 9.81 13.06
C ASN A 25 -15.92 10.43 11.84
N GLY A 26 -17.11 9.92 11.52
CA GLY A 26 -17.86 10.35 10.32
C GLY A 26 -17.36 9.72 9.02
N TRP A 27 -16.66 8.58 9.08
CA TRP A 27 -16.26 7.78 7.93
C TRP A 27 -16.58 6.30 8.15
N ASN A 28 -16.91 5.60 7.07
CA ASN A 28 -17.21 4.17 7.05
C ASN A 28 -16.10 3.40 6.33
N ILE A 29 -15.79 2.19 6.81
CA ILE A 29 -14.79 1.31 6.19
C ILE A 29 -15.33 0.82 4.84
N LEU A 30 -14.50 0.89 3.79
CA LEU A 30 -14.72 0.19 2.53
C LEU A 30 -13.92 -1.12 2.51
N TRP A 31 -12.60 -1.05 2.71
CA TRP A 31 -11.74 -2.24 2.81
C TRP A 31 -10.49 -1.95 3.65
N GLN A 32 -9.75 -3.02 3.95
CA GLN A 32 -8.48 -2.99 4.67
C GLN A 32 -7.41 -3.70 3.85
N GLY A 33 -6.16 -3.26 4.01
CA GLY A 33 -5.06 -3.78 3.19
C GLY A 33 -3.68 -3.50 3.77
N TYR A 34 -2.71 -3.40 2.87
CA TYR A 34 -1.30 -3.14 3.11
C TYR A 34 -0.85 -1.85 2.44
N SER A 35 -0.03 -1.08 3.14
CA SER A 35 0.41 0.25 2.76
C SER A 35 1.46 0.21 1.65
N PHE A 36 1.03 0.32 0.40
CA PHE A 36 1.87 0.35 -0.80
C PHE A 36 2.24 1.79 -1.17
N VAL A 37 3.52 2.04 -1.43
CA VAL A 37 4.05 3.39 -1.69
C VAL A 37 4.43 3.55 -3.15
N MET A 38 5.29 2.68 -3.65
CA MET A 38 5.86 2.79 -4.99
C MET A 38 6.44 1.48 -5.48
N HIS A 39 6.79 1.44 -6.76
CA HIS A 39 7.49 0.33 -7.39
C HIS A 39 8.55 0.84 -8.37
N LEU A 40 9.55 0.01 -8.63
CA LEU A 40 10.56 0.23 -9.67
C LEU A 40 10.70 -1.05 -10.51
N GLY A 41 10.85 -0.89 -11.82
CA GLY A 41 11.10 -1.95 -12.81
C GLY A 41 12.28 -1.61 -13.70
N ARG A 42 12.16 -1.89 -15.01
CA ARG A 42 13.23 -1.65 -16.00
C ARG A 42 13.84 -0.25 -15.90
N GLY A 43 15.18 -0.20 -15.93
CA GLY A 43 15.93 1.05 -15.90
C GLY A 43 15.76 1.87 -14.62
N ALA A 44 15.35 1.24 -13.52
CA ALA A 44 14.98 1.91 -12.27
C ALA A 44 13.87 2.97 -12.46
N GLN A 45 13.05 2.81 -13.49
CA GLN A 45 11.83 3.59 -13.70
C GLN A 45 10.67 2.93 -12.98
N GLY A 46 9.67 3.73 -12.63
CA GLY A 46 8.46 3.23 -11.98
C GLY A 46 7.52 4.35 -11.60
N GLY A 47 6.61 4.04 -10.68
CA GLY A 47 5.59 4.98 -10.23
C GLY A 47 5.27 4.82 -8.75
N GLY A 48 4.55 5.81 -8.22
CA GLY A 48 4.12 5.87 -6.83
C GLY A 48 2.61 6.05 -6.68
N GLN A 49 2.16 5.98 -5.44
CA GLN A 49 0.79 6.27 -5.03
C GLN A 49 0.79 7.47 -4.07
N SER A 50 -0.23 8.31 -4.17
CA SER A 50 -0.52 9.24 -3.07
C SER A 50 -0.94 8.43 -1.85
N LEU A 51 -0.38 8.71 -0.67
CA LEU A 51 -0.74 8.03 0.58
C LEU A 51 -2.16 8.33 1.07
N SER A 52 -2.86 9.28 0.46
CA SER A 52 -4.30 9.51 0.70
C SER A 52 -5.19 8.82 -0.34
N SER A 53 -4.61 8.32 -1.44
CA SER A 53 -5.37 7.64 -2.50
C SER A 53 -5.68 6.20 -2.10
N PRO A 54 -6.87 5.66 -2.41
CA PRO A 54 -7.17 4.24 -2.21
C PRO A 54 -6.15 3.29 -2.86
N GLY A 55 -5.46 3.74 -3.92
CA GLY A 55 -4.40 2.97 -4.59
C GLY A 55 -3.18 2.68 -3.71
N SER A 56 -2.94 3.43 -2.63
CA SER A 56 -1.89 3.13 -1.65
C SER A 56 -2.26 1.98 -0.70
N CYS A 57 -3.48 1.46 -0.75
CA CYS A 57 -3.98 0.44 0.16
C CYS A 57 -4.42 -0.83 -0.56
N LEU A 58 -3.45 -1.68 -0.91
CA LEU A 58 -3.70 -2.95 -1.60
C LEU A 58 -4.24 -3.99 -0.62
N GLU A 59 -5.40 -4.57 -0.92
CA GLU A 59 -6.06 -5.59 -0.08
C GLU A 59 -5.15 -6.81 0.17
N ASP A 60 -4.44 -7.24 -0.88
CA ASP A 60 -3.51 -8.36 -0.83
C ASP A 60 -2.05 -7.90 -0.90
N PHE A 61 -1.26 -8.31 0.10
CA PHE A 61 0.19 -8.17 0.02
C PHE A 61 0.79 -9.17 -0.98
N ARG A 62 1.64 -8.67 -1.88
CA ARG A 62 2.52 -9.44 -2.76
C ARG A 62 3.89 -8.80 -2.79
N ALA A 63 4.97 -9.56 -2.62
CA ALA A 63 6.33 -9.04 -2.72
C ALA A 63 6.64 -8.40 -4.09
N THR A 64 5.95 -8.86 -5.15
CA THR A 64 6.03 -8.26 -6.48
C THR A 64 4.60 -8.15 -7.05
N PRO A 65 3.89 -7.04 -6.80
CA PRO A 65 2.47 -6.90 -7.14
C PRO A 65 2.21 -6.56 -8.62
N PHE A 66 3.24 -6.56 -9.47
CA PHE A 66 3.14 -6.13 -10.88
C PHE A 66 3.99 -7.00 -11.81
N ILE A 67 3.58 -7.08 -13.07
CA ILE A 67 4.31 -7.73 -14.16
C ILE A 67 4.82 -6.67 -15.14
N GLU A 68 5.90 -6.94 -15.86
CA GLU A 68 6.49 -6.02 -16.83
C GLU A 68 6.31 -6.64 -18.21
N CYS A 69 5.82 -5.85 -19.15
CA CYS A 69 5.53 -6.26 -20.51
C CYS A 69 6.31 -5.40 -21.50
N SER A 70 6.82 -6.03 -22.56
CA SER A 70 7.53 -5.37 -23.65
C SER A 70 6.65 -5.29 -24.89
N GLY A 71 6.49 -4.07 -25.41
CA GLY A 71 5.68 -3.83 -26.62
C GLY A 71 6.35 -4.33 -27.90
N THR A 72 7.68 -4.51 -27.90
CA THR A 72 8.44 -4.91 -29.11
C THR A 72 8.21 -6.36 -29.50
N ASP A 73 8.16 -7.25 -28.51
CA ASP A 73 8.07 -8.70 -28.67
C ASP A 73 6.81 -9.30 -28.02
N GLY A 74 5.99 -8.48 -27.35
CA GLY A 74 4.72 -8.89 -26.74
C GLY A 74 4.84 -9.71 -25.46
N ASN A 75 6.05 -9.89 -24.94
CA ASN A 75 6.30 -10.74 -23.78
C ASN A 75 6.08 -10.01 -22.45
N CYS A 76 5.51 -10.72 -21.47
CA CYS A 76 5.33 -10.24 -20.09
C CYS A 76 6.02 -11.18 -19.11
N MET A 77 6.96 -10.67 -18.31
CA MET A 77 7.83 -11.50 -17.46
C MET A 77 8.02 -10.88 -16.08
N TYR A 78 8.34 -11.74 -15.08
CA TYR A 78 8.87 -11.32 -13.80
C TYR A 78 10.39 -11.28 -13.84
N TYR A 79 10.95 -10.07 -13.88
CA TYR A 79 12.40 -9.84 -13.80
C TYR A 79 12.85 -9.66 -12.35
N ALA A 80 14.10 -10.04 -12.08
CA ALA A 80 14.69 -9.97 -10.73
C ALA A 80 14.96 -8.54 -10.23
N ASN A 81 15.03 -7.57 -11.14
CA ASN A 81 15.27 -6.15 -10.83
C ASN A 81 13.99 -5.38 -10.48
N LYS A 82 12.90 -6.07 -10.16
CA LYS A 82 11.63 -5.48 -9.74
C LYS A 82 11.62 -5.26 -8.24
N PHE A 83 11.36 -4.02 -7.83
CA PHE A 83 11.23 -3.66 -6.43
C PHE A 83 9.84 -3.12 -6.15
N SER A 84 9.26 -3.54 -5.03
CA SER A 84 8.05 -2.94 -4.47
C SER A 84 8.36 -2.37 -3.10
N TYR A 85 7.84 -1.18 -2.84
CA TYR A 85 8.11 -0.43 -1.62
C TYR A 85 6.82 -0.29 -0.83
N TRP A 86 6.90 -0.73 0.41
CA TRP A 86 5.79 -0.76 1.35
C TRP A 86 6.18 0.04 2.57
N MET A 87 5.20 0.73 3.17
CA MET A 87 5.44 1.47 4.40
C MET A 87 5.74 0.47 5.53
N THR A 88 6.82 0.72 6.28
CA THR A 88 7.24 -0.17 7.37
C THR A 88 6.43 0.07 8.65
N VAL A 89 6.49 -0.89 9.57
CA VAL A 89 6.03 -0.72 10.95
C VAL A 89 7.06 0.07 11.74
N ILE A 90 6.61 1.05 12.54
CA ILE A 90 7.46 1.87 13.42
C ILE A 90 6.89 1.83 14.84
N ASP A 91 7.70 1.39 15.81
CA ASP A 91 7.35 1.49 17.23
C ASP A 91 7.39 2.96 17.66
N GLN A 92 6.38 3.41 18.40
CA GLN A 92 6.28 4.79 18.87
C GLN A 92 7.49 5.22 19.71
N ASN A 93 8.08 4.31 20.47
CA ASN A 93 9.26 4.59 21.28
C ASN A 93 10.54 4.75 20.45
N ASN A 94 10.55 4.22 19.22
CA ASN A 94 11.75 4.14 18.38
C ASN A 94 11.67 5.07 17.15
N GLN A 95 10.71 5.99 17.08
CA GLN A 95 10.51 6.87 15.91
C GLN A 95 11.73 7.74 15.56
N PHE A 96 12.51 8.09 16.58
CA PHE A 96 13.70 8.94 16.46
C PHE A 96 15.01 8.16 16.63
N GLU A 97 14.91 6.84 16.81
CA GLU A 97 16.08 5.98 16.85
C GLU A 97 16.58 5.66 15.44
N VAL A 98 17.86 5.31 15.33
CA VAL A 98 18.43 4.86 14.07
C VAL A 98 17.72 3.56 13.64
N PRO A 99 17.14 3.50 12.43
CA PRO A 99 16.45 2.30 11.97
C PRO A 99 17.38 1.07 11.94
N ARG A 100 16.95 -0.03 12.56
CA ARG A 100 17.68 -1.30 12.50
C ARG A 100 17.47 -1.95 11.13
N GLN A 101 18.57 -2.22 10.42
CA GLN A 101 18.53 -2.96 9.17
C GLN A 101 18.17 -4.43 9.42
N GLU A 102 17.18 -4.92 8.68
CA GLU A 102 16.72 -6.32 8.75
C GLU A 102 16.48 -6.86 7.33
N THR A 103 16.79 -8.13 7.11
CA THR A 103 16.44 -8.85 5.87
C THR A 103 15.39 -9.90 6.19
N LEU A 104 14.17 -9.70 5.66
CA LEU A 104 13.05 -10.59 5.88
C LEU A 104 13.00 -11.67 4.80
N LYS A 105 12.90 -12.93 5.20
CA LYS A 105 12.69 -14.08 4.30
C LYS A 105 11.21 -14.48 4.27
N SER A 106 10.87 -15.42 3.38
CA SER A 106 9.52 -15.96 3.22
C SER A 106 8.90 -16.36 4.56
N GLY A 107 7.60 -16.05 4.74
CA GLY A 107 6.85 -16.28 5.97
C GLY A 107 6.77 -15.08 6.91
N ASN A 108 7.79 -14.21 6.96
CA ASN A 108 7.85 -13.10 7.92
C ASN A 108 7.62 -11.70 7.31
N HIS A 109 7.38 -11.60 6.00
CA HIS A 109 7.26 -10.30 5.31
C HIS A 109 6.13 -9.43 5.87
N ARG A 110 4.99 -10.02 6.24
CA ARG A 110 3.80 -9.26 6.67
C ARG A 110 3.98 -8.56 8.03
N ASN A 111 4.91 -9.03 8.86
CA ASN A 111 5.10 -8.53 10.24
C ASN A 111 5.82 -7.18 10.31
N LYS A 112 6.35 -6.69 9.18
CA LYS A 112 7.02 -5.39 9.10
C LYS A 112 6.34 -4.46 8.10
N ILE A 113 5.18 -4.82 7.58
CA ILE A 113 4.44 -4.01 6.60
C ILE A 113 3.26 -3.36 7.30
N SER A 114 3.20 -2.03 7.21
CA SER A 114 2.11 -1.24 7.74
C SER A 114 0.78 -1.65 7.09
N ARG A 115 -0.27 -1.68 7.92
CA ARG A 115 -1.66 -1.85 7.49
C ARG A 115 -2.32 -0.52 7.19
N CYS A 116 -3.35 -0.59 6.35
CA CYS A 116 -4.15 0.56 5.98
C CYS A 116 -5.64 0.20 5.91
N THR A 117 -6.47 1.23 5.95
CA THR A 117 -7.92 1.14 5.79
C THR A 117 -8.35 2.21 4.80
N VAL A 118 -9.17 1.84 3.82
CA VAL A 118 -9.82 2.79 2.92
C VAL A 118 -11.20 3.10 3.46
N CYS A 119 -11.51 4.38 3.57
CA CYS A 119 -12.70 4.89 4.21
C CYS A 119 -13.48 5.80 3.27
N LEU A 120 -14.81 5.73 3.34
CA LEU A 120 -15.75 6.63 2.69
C LEU A 120 -16.33 7.61 3.71
N LYS A 121 -16.31 8.91 3.42
CA LYS A 121 -16.90 9.92 4.31
C LYS A 121 -18.42 9.73 4.39
N THR A 122 -18.97 9.68 5.60
CA THR A 122 -20.41 9.62 5.82
C THR A 122 -21.03 10.94 5.35
N GLN A 123 -22.09 10.87 4.55
CA GLN A 123 -22.88 12.05 4.21
C GLN A 123 -23.62 12.51 5.47
N GLN A 124 -23.49 13.80 5.81
CA GLN A 124 -24.41 14.42 6.76
C GLN A 124 -25.68 14.73 5.98
N ASN A 125 -26.79 14.08 6.32
CA ASN A 125 -28.11 14.51 5.84
C ASN A 125 -28.36 15.92 6.37
N THR A 126 -28.20 16.94 5.52
CA THR A 126 -28.82 18.26 5.70
C THR A 126 -30.28 18.20 5.31
#